data_AF-A0A817GMZ1-F1
#
_entry.id   AF-A0A817GMZ1-F1
#
_cell.length_a   1.000
_cell.length_b   1.000
_cell.length_c   1.000
_cell.angle_alpha   90.00
_cell.angle_beta   90.00
_cell.angle_gamma   90.00
#
_symmetry.space_group_name_H-M   'P 1'
#
loop_
_entity.id
_entity.type
_entity.pdbx_description
1 polymer ?
#
loop_
_entity_poly.entity_id
_entity_poly.type
_entity_poly.pdbx_seq_one_letter_code
_entity_poly.pdbx_strand_id
1 'polypeptide(L)'
;MRKKNIFRALGALQRQGRLKCVISQNCDSLHLRSGLNSTNLAEFHGNMDLELCFKCGTKHLRDFDTVGIRSHSTGRQCDKRNCRGRLKDSIIDFGEDLPQDALGKTFDHAEQADLCLALGSSLTVTLAANIPERVVERKQKLVIGNLQRTPLHKVATLNIDAFNDAIMKGIMELMKIPIPSWIVRRRIHVTSQPSSNKQNQYRILIEGRDPDNVDIPYKLFERIRVIVDQKVIKQCQRQPFVFDLVDKDPQLIIIRLYFFGHYNEVPFKLIYPNLKSIPKDEQFYLLYDR
;
A
#
# COMPACT_ATOMS: atom_id res chain seq x y z
N MET A 1 -10.62 -4.61 14.99
CA MET A 1 -10.18 -3.27 14.53
C MET A 1 -11.43 -2.42 14.26
N ARG A 2 -11.67 -1.34 15.02
CA ARG A 2 -12.80 -0.43 14.74
C ARG A 2 -12.53 0.23 13.37
N LYS A 3 -13.42 0.01 12.40
CA LYS A 3 -13.28 0.56 11.04
C LYS A 3 -13.52 2.07 11.09
N LYS A 4 -12.45 2.87 11.10
CA LYS A 4 -12.58 4.32 11.09
C LYS A 4 -13.16 4.78 9.74
N ASN A 5 -14.17 5.65 9.78
CA ASN A 5 -14.83 6.18 8.60
C ASN A 5 -13.90 7.11 7.80
N ILE A 6 -13.04 7.85 8.51
CA ILE A 6 -12.10 8.83 7.95
C ILE A 6 -11.31 8.29 6.75
N PHE A 7 -10.64 7.14 6.88
CA PHE A 7 -9.76 6.62 5.84
C PHE A 7 -10.53 6.28 4.55
N ARG A 8 -11.70 5.65 4.70
CA ARG A 8 -12.58 5.29 3.57
C ARG A 8 -13.18 6.54 2.92
N ALA A 9 -13.54 7.54 3.71
CA ALA A 9 -14.02 8.83 3.22
C ALA A 9 -12.94 9.56 2.39
N LEU A 10 -11.69 9.61 2.89
CA LEU A 10 -10.58 10.20 2.16
C LEU A 10 -10.34 9.49 0.82
N GLY A 11 -10.35 8.14 0.80
CA GLY A 11 -10.22 7.38 -0.44
C GLY A 11 -11.35 7.65 -1.43
N ALA A 12 -12.59 7.83 -0.94
CA ALA A 12 -13.73 8.19 -1.78
C ALA A 12 -13.61 9.60 -2.37
N LEU A 13 -13.20 10.58 -1.57
CA LEU A 13 -12.94 11.94 -2.03
C LEU A 13 -11.82 11.99 -3.08
N GLN A 14 -10.78 11.18 -2.90
CA GLN A 14 -9.68 11.08 -3.86
C GLN A 14 -10.15 10.51 -5.20
N ARG A 15 -10.96 9.43 -5.19
CA ARG A 15 -11.53 8.85 -6.40
C ARG A 15 -12.48 9.80 -7.14
N GLN A 16 -13.16 10.68 -6.43
CA GLN A 16 -14.00 11.73 -7.01
C GLN A 16 -13.20 12.97 -7.47
N GLY A 17 -11.86 12.93 -7.38
CA GLY A 17 -10.99 14.05 -7.77
C GLY A 17 -11.10 15.27 -6.86
N ARG A 18 -11.75 15.15 -5.69
CA ARG A 18 -11.96 16.22 -4.70
C ARG A 18 -10.79 16.36 -3.73
N LEU A 19 -10.06 15.28 -3.47
CA LEU A 19 -8.87 15.26 -2.62
C LEU A 19 -7.64 15.06 -3.49
N LYS A 20 -6.76 16.08 -3.55
CA LYS A 20 -5.60 16.08 -4.45
C LYS A 20 -4.39 15.37 -3.88
N CYS A 21 -4.16 15.50 -2.57
CA CYS A 21 -3.03 14.92 -1.86
C CYS A 21 -3.42 14.61 -0.40
N VAL A 22 -2.86 13.55 0.16
CA VAL A 22 -2.91 13.23 1.59
C VAL A 22 -1.50 13.21 2.14
N ILE A 23 -1.32 13.89 3.27
CA ILE A 23 -0.04 13.97 3.98
C ILE A 23 -0.29 13.38 5.35
N SER A 24 0.40 12.29 5.67
CA SER A 24 0.20 11.50 6.88
C SER A 24 1.47 11.49 7.72
N GLN A 25 1.29 11.71 9.01
CA GLN A 25 2.27 11.45 10.06
C GLN A 25 2.08 10.06 10.70
N ASN A 26 1.02 9.34 10.34
CA ASN A 26 0.76 8.00 10.84
C ASN A 26 1.60 6.97 10.06
N CYS A 27 2.14 5.99 10.79
CA CYS A 27 2.91 4.88 10.22
C CYS A 27 2.08 3.60 10.04
N ASP A 28 0.79 3.61 10.38
CA ASP A 28 -0.08 2.43 10.51
C ASP A 28 -0.57 1.81 9.20
N SER A 29 -0.17 2.37 8.06
CA SER A 29 -0.54 1.94 6.71
C SER A 29 -2.06 2.00 6.44
N LEU A 30 -2.88 2.53 7.36
CA LEU A 30 -4.34 2.48 7.25
C LEU A 30 -4.86 3.28 6.06
N HIS A 31 -4.12 4.30 5.61
CA HIS A 31 -4.43 5.02 4.37
C HIS A 31 -4.40 4.06 3.18
N LEU A 32 -3.27 3.39 2.91
CA LEU A 32 -3.13 2.43 1.81
C LEU A 32 -4.11 1.26 1.96
N ARG A 33 -4.20 0.69 3.17
CA ARG A 33 -5.06 -0.45 3.47
C ARG A 33 -6.55 -0.15 3.29
N SER A 34 -6.97 1.11 3.44
CA SER A 34 -8.35 1.56 3.17
C SER A 34 -8.67 1.76 1.70
N GLY A 35 -7.68 1.58 0.81
CA GLY A 35 -7.82 1.78 -0.62
C GLY A 35 -7.62 3.23 -1.07
N LEU A 36 -6.89 4.04 -0.28
CA LEU A 36 -6.37 5.32 -0.74
C LEU A 36 -5.26 5.07 -1.78
N ASN A 37 -5.29 5.81 -2.89
CA ASN A 37 -4.29 5.69 -3.94
C ASN A 37 -2.94 6.22 -3.44
N SER A 38 -1.91 5.37 -3.57
CA SER A 38 -0.54 5.61 -3.09
C SER A 38 0.20 6.73 -3.82
N THR A 39 -0.23 7.12 -5.03
CA THR A 39 0.48 8.11 -5.87
C THR A 39 0.47 9.51 -5.27
N ASN A 40 -0.63 9.88 -4.60
CA ASN A 40 -0.81 11.19 -3.97
C ASN A 40 -0.93 11.06 -2.45
N LEU A 41 -0.17 10.13 -1.87
CA LEU A 41 -0.02 9.94 -0.43
C LEU A 41 1.45 10.16 -0.05
N ALA A 42 1.69 11.07 0.88
CA ALA A 42 2.98 11.29 1.49
C ALA A 42 2.96 10.81 2.94
N GLU A 43 3.70 9.75 3.25
CA GLU A 43 3.83 9.18 4.60
C GLU A 43 5.15 9.69 5.20
N PHE A 44 5.10 10.82 5.91
CA PHE A 44 6.29 11.50 6.39
C PHE A 44 7.07 10.63 7.38
N HIS A 45 6.41 10.02 8.37
CA HIS A 45 7.09 9.20 9.37
C HIS A 45 7.31 7.74 8.90
N GLY A 46 7.22 7.49 7.60
CA GLY A 46 7.31 6.16 7.04
C GLY A 46 6.04 5.34 7.21
N ASN A 47 6.15 4.06 6.89
CA ASN A 47 5.07 3.10 6.93
C ASN A 47 5.57 1.75 7.49
N MET A 48 4.89 1.25 8.52
CA MET A 48 5.26 0.00 9.21
C MET A 48 5.24 -1.20 8.27
N ASP A 49 4.50 -1.16 7.17
CA ASP A 49 4.38 -2.23 6.19
C ASP A 49 5.35 -2.07 5.00
N LEU A 50 6.25 -1.07 5.01
CA LEU A 50 7.13 -0.73 3.89
C LEU A 50 8.61 -0.87 4.23
N GLU A 51 9.32 -1.61 3.37
CA GLU A 51 10.78 -1.73 3.39
C GLU A 51 11.44 -1.07 2.19
N LEU A 52 12.69 -0.63 2.36
CA LEU A 52 13.55 -0.05 1.33
C LEU A 52 14.84 -0.86 1.18
N CYS A 53 15.27 -1.11 -0.06
CA CYS A 53 16.56 -1.73 -0.30
C CYS A 53 17.71 -0.73 -0.22
N PHE A 54 18.72 -0.99 0.63
CA PHE A 54 19.93 -0.16 0.73
C PHE A 54 20.73 -0.07 -0.58
N LYS A 55 20.64 -1.09 -1.44
CA LYS A 55 21.46 -1.18 -2.66
C LYS A 55 20.81 -0.52 -3.87
N CYS A 56 19.50 -0.68 -4.05
CA CYS A 56 18.81 -0.22 -5.26
C CYS A 56 17.61 0.70 -5.00
N GLY A 57 17.33 1.05 -3.74
CA GLY A 57 16.23 1.96 -3.37
C GLY A 57 14.83 1.41 -3.61
N THR A 58 14.69 0.16 -4.08
CA THR A 58 13.37 -0.42 -4.37
C THR A 58 12.53 -0.53 -3.11
N LYS A 59 11.29 -0.04 -3.20
CA LYS A 59 10.23 -0.13 -2.18
C LYS A 59 9.64 -1.54 -2.19
N HIS A 60 9.44 -2.13 -1.02
CA HIS A 60 8.81 -3.44 -0.85
C HIS A 60 7.67 -3.34 0.16
N LEU A 61 6.42 -3.40 -0.30
CA LEU A 61 5.26 -3.47 0.59
C LEU A 61 5.08 -4.89 1.12
N ARG A 62 4.74 -4.99 2.40
CA ARG A 62 4.49 -6.23 3.12
C ARG A 62 3.09 -6.19 3.71
N ASP A 63 2.53 -7.36 3.95
CA ASP A 63 1.21 -7.44 4.60
C ASP A 63 1.32 -7.50 6.13
N PHE A 64 2.56 -7.42 6.64
CA PHE A 64 2.94 -7.58 8.03
C PHE A 64 3.89 -6.45 8.44
N ASP A 65 3.98 -6.21 9.74
CA ASP A 65 4.88 -5.23 10.34
C ASP A 65 6.36 -5.54 9.99
N THR A 66 7.02 -4.53 9.43
CA THR A 66 8.39 -4.60 8.95
C THR A 66 9.40 -3.89 9.84
N VAL A 67 8.94 -3.19 10.87
CA VAL A 67 9.77 -2.35 11.75
C VAL A 67 10.97 -3.15 12.24
N GLY A 68 12.15 -2.62 11.93
CA GLY A 68 13.42 -3.21 12.27
C GLY A 68 13.67 -3.16 13.78
N ILE A 69 14.33 -4.19 14.29
CA ILE A 69 14.62 -4.31 15.73
C ILE A 69 15.86 -3.50 16.10
N ARG A 70 16.80 -3.30 15.15
CA ARG A 70 18.06 -2.56 15.34
C ARG A 70 18.46 -1.80 14.09
N SER A 71 18.61 -0.48 14.21
CA SER A 71 19.12 0.42 13.15
C SER A 71 18.41 0.21 11.81
N HIS A 72 17.09 0.17 11.84
CA HIS A 72 16.19 -0.12 10.71
C HIS A 72 16.37 -1.46 9.99
N SER A 73 17.34 -2.29 10.34
CA SER A 73 17.62 -3.53 9.61
C SER A 73 16.51 -4.55 9.85
N THR A 74 15.89 -5.03 8.78
CA THR A 74 14.77 -5.98 8.87
C THR A 74 15.20 -7.44 8.76
N GLY A 75 16.48 -7.69 8.47
CA GLY A 75 17.04 -9.03 8.27
C GLY A 75 16.68 -9.68 6.93
N ARG A 76 15.96 -8.96 6.05
CA ARG A 76 15.51 -9.47 4.74
C ARG A 76 16.38 -8.94 3.60
N GLN A 77 16.29 -9.60 2.45
CA GLN A 77 16.98 -9.22 1.21
C GLN A 77 15.98 -8.76 0.15
N CYS A 78 16.44 -7.90 -0.74
CA CYS A 78 15.65 -7.35 -1.84
C CYS A 78 15.15 -8.46 -2.77
N ASP A 79 13.84 -8.43 -3.04
CA ASP A 79 13.17 -9.40 -3.93
C ASP A 79 13.50 -9.16 -5.41
N LYS A 80 14.08 -7.98 -5.76
CA LYS A 80 14.50 -7.68 -7.13
C LYS A 80 15.61 -8.65 -7.56
N ARG A 81 15.37 -9.34 -8.68
CA ARG A 81 16.32 -10.29 -9.26
C ARG A 81 17.71 -9.64 -9.39
N ASN A 82 18.74 -10.38 -8.98
CA ASN A 82 20.15 -9.97 -9.00
C ASN A 82 20.53 -8.79 -8.08
N CYS A 83 19.62 -8.21 -7.30
CA CYS A 83 20.00 -7.17 -6.34
C CYS A 83 20.60 -7.78 -5.06
N ARG A 84 19.81 -8.60 -4.36
CA ARG A 84 20.13 -9.23 -3.06
C ARG A 84 20.61 -8.25 -1.97
N GLY A 85 20.37 -6.95 -2.14
CA GLY A 85 20.71 -5.94 -1.13
C GLY A 85 19.91 -6.12 0.14
N ARG A 86 20.47 -5.71 1.29
CA ARG A 86 19.76 -5.72 2.58
C ARG A 86 18.58 -4.77 2.54
N LEU A 87 17.50 -5.15 3.20
CA LEU A 87 16.32 -4.32 3.40
C LEU A 87 16.38 -3.61 4.77
N LYS A 88 15.90 -2.37 4.79
CA LYS A 88 15.54 -1.64 6.00
C LYS A 88 14.06 -1.29 6.02
N ASP A 89 13.48 -1.04 7.19
CA ASP A 89 12.15 -0.45 7.27
C ASP A 89 12.20 1.01 6.78
N SER A 90 11.01 1.59 6.60
CA SER A 90 10.84 2.98 6.18
C SER A 90 10.52 3.94 7.32
N ILE A 91 10.45 3.46 8.58
CA ILE A 91 10.14 4.31 9.73
C ILE A 91 11.24 5.33 9.89
N ILE A 92 10.84 6.56 10.20
CA ILE A 92 11.74 7.67 10.46
C ILE A 92 11.84 7.84 11.97
N ASP A 93 13.03 7.60 12.51
CA ASP A 93 13.32 7.83 13.92
C ASP A 93 13.56 9.33 14.19
N PHE A 94 13.46 9.75 15.46
CA PHE A 94 13.73 11.14 15.83
C PHE A 94 15.14 11.57 15.43
N GLY A 95 15.23 12.66 14.67
CA GLY A 95 16.49 13.22 14.20
C GLY A 95 16.94 12.68 12.84
N GLU A 96 16.21 11.75 12.24
CA GLU A 96 16.46 11.31 10.86
C GLU A 96 15.79 12.25 9.83
N ASP A 97 16.40 12.32 8.65
CA ASP A 97 15.87 13.11 7.53
C ASP A 97 14.66 12.42 6.89
N LEU A 98 13.63 13.22 6.59
CA LEU A 98 12.51 12.78 5.80
C LEU A 98 12.92 12.50 4.33
N PRO A 99 12.24 11.56 3.64
CA PRO A 99 12.48 11.32 2.22
C PRO A 99 12.27 12.60 1.38
N GLN A 100 13.33 13.08 0.75
CA GLN A 100 13.35 14.36 0.03
C GLN A 100 12.39 14.38 -1.18
N ASP A 101 12.22 13.24 -1.85
CA ASP A 101 11.29 13.08 -2.96
C ASP A 101 9.81 13.22 -2.53
N ALA A 102 9.48 12.73 -1.35
CA ALA A 102 8.16 12.90 -0.75
C ALA A 102 7.93 14.36 -0.31
N LEU A 103 8.96 15.02 0.24
CA LEU A 103 8.87 16.41 0.66
C LEU A 103 8.59 17.36 -0.51
N GLY A 104 9.38 17.29 -1.59
CA GLY A 104 9.23 18.21 -2.74
C GLY A 104 7.81 18.21 -3.31
N LYS A 105 7.29 17.03 -3.66
CA LYS A 105 5.92 16.88 -4.17
C LYS A 105 4.86 17.38 -3.19
N THR A 106 5.11 17.22 -1.90
CA THR A 106 4.16 17.63 -0.87
C THR A 106 4.09 19.15 -0.75
N PHE A 107 5.24 19.84 -0.82
CA PHE A 107 5.27 21.29 -0.87
C PHE A 107 4.67 21.83 -2.16
N ASP A 108 4.88 21.18 -3.31
CA ASP A 108 4.22 21.56 -4.56
C ASP A 108 2.68 21.53 -4.45
N HIS A 109 2.15 20.54 -3.72
CA HIS A 109 0.72 20.50 -3.42
C HIS A 109 0.27 21.61 -2.47
N ALA A 110 1.07 21.95 -1.46
CA ALA A 110 0.79 23.08 -0.58
C ALA A 110 0.80 24.42 -1.34
N GLU A 111 1.69 24.56 -2.33
CA GLU A 111 1.77 25.69 -3.26
C GLU A 111 0.62 25.77 -4.27
N GLN A 112 -0.22 24.74 -4.36
CA GLN A 112 -1.38 24.75 -5.26
C GLN A 112 -2.71 24.69 -4.51
N ALA A 113 -2.69 24.27 -3.25
CA ALA A 113 -3.89 24.13 -2.43
C ALA A 113 -4.58 25.47 -2.22
N ASP A 114 -5.90 25.48 -2.43
CA ASP A 114 -6.85 26.52 -2.04
C ASP A 114 -7.52 26.21 -0.68
N LEU A 115 -7.48 24.95 -0.27
CA LEU A 115 -7.95 24.44 1.01
C LEU A 115 -6.99 23.37 1.57
N CYS A 116 -6.58 23.55 2.83
CA CYS A 116 -5.92 22.53 3.64
C CYS A 116 -6.84 22.09 4.79
N LEU A 117 -6.99 20.79 4.95
CA LEU A 117 -7.74 20.18 6.05
C LEU A 117 -6.78 19.40 6.95
N ALA A 118 -6.48 19.93 8.13
CA ALA A 118 -5.66 19.26 9.13
C ALA A 118 -6.55 18.48 10.10
N LEU A 119 -6.45 17.15 10.11
CA LEU A 119 -7.29 16.27 10.93
C LEU A 119 -6.48 15.48 11.95
N GLY A 120 -6.80 15.63 13.24
CA GLY A 120 -6.22 14.81 14.32
C GLY A 120 -4.70 14.95 14.48
N SER A 121 -4.16 16.14 14.21
CA SER A 121 -2.75 16.46 14.38
C SER A 121 -2.60 17.62 15.35
N SER A 122 -1.64 17.54 16.27
CA SER A 122 -1.27 18.65 17.14
C SER A 122 -0.63 19.81 16.36
N LEU A 123 -0.15 19.55 15.14
CA LEU A 123 0.61 20.49 14.29
C LEU A 123 1.85 21.04 15.00
N THR A 124 2.54 20.21 15.77
CA THR A 124 3.77 20.58 16.50
C THR A 124 5.04 19.99 15.91
N VAL A 125 4.92 18.97 15.05
CA VAL A 125 6.06 18.34 14.40
C VAL A 125 6.37 19.11 13.11
N THR A 126 7.54 19.73 13.08
CA THR A 126 8.07 20.50 11.95
C THR A 126 8.15 19.63 10.68
N LEU A 127 8.10 20.28 9.51
CA LEU A 127 7.91 19.69 8.17
C LEU A 127 6.46 19.32 7.89
N ALA A 128 5.82 18.52 8.74
CA ALA A 128 4.38 18.24 8.61
C ALA A 128 3.54 19.50 8.91
N ALA A 129 3.89 20.24 9.97
CA ALA A 129 3.22 21.49 10.33
C ALA A 129 3.50 22.64 9.34
N ASN A 130 4.63 22.58 8.61
CA ASN A 130 5.01 23.60 7.63
C ASN A 130 4.05 23.62 6.42
N ILE A 131 3.37 22.50 6.13
CA ILE A 131 2.41 22.41 5.04
C ILE A 131 1.19 23.32 5.28
N PRO A 132 0.43 23.17 6.38
CA PRO A 132 -0.67 24.09 6.67
C PRO A 132 -0.17 25.53 6.93
N GLU A 133 1.03 25.73 7.47
CA GLU A 133 1.65 27.07 7.57
C GLU A 133 1.79 27.71 6.20
N ARG A 134 2.35 27.00 5.22
CA ARG A 134 2.52 27.52 3.85
C ARG A 134 1.18 27.89 3.20
N VAL A 135 0.14 27.09 3.43
CA VAL A 135 -1.20 27.38 2.91
C VAL A 135 -1.75 28.68 3.51
N VAL A 136 -1.54 28.91 4.81
CA VAL A 136 -1.93 30.16 5.49
C VAL A 136 -1.09 31.36 5.01
N GLU A 137 0.22 31.20 4.81
CA GLU A 137 1.11 32.25 4.26
C GLU A 137 0.64 32.73 2.89
N ARG A 138 0.14 31.80 2.06
CA ARG A 138 -0.48 32.07 0.75
C ARG A 138 -1.89 32.65 0.84
N LYS A 139 -2.37 32.94 2.05
CA LYS A 139 -3.71 33.45 2.37
C LYS A 139 -4.84 32.53 1.88
N GLN A 140 -4.57 31.23 1.82
CA GLN A 140 -5.55 30.20 1.47
C GLN A 140 -6.20 29.61 2.72
N LYS A 141 -7.25 28.80 2.53
CA LYS A 141 -8.10 28.35 3.63
C LYS A 141 -7.46 27.19 4.39
N LEU A 142 -7.38 27.33 5.71
CA LEU A 142 -6.99 26.24 6.62
C LEU A 142 -8.19 25.88 7.50
N VAL A 143 -8.58 24.61 7.49
CA VAL A 143 -9.57 24.05 8.41
C VAL A 143 -8.88 23.03 9.31
N ILE A 144 -9.08 23.16 10.62
CA ILE A 144 -8.48 22.27 11.62
C ILE A 144 -9.60 21.49 12.31
N GLY A 145 -9.58 20.17 12.15
CA GLY A 145 -10.41 19.25 12.92
C GLY A 145 -9.55 18.55 13.96
N ASN A 146 -9.59 19.02 15.22
CA ASN A 146 -8.81 18.41 16.29
C ASN A 146 -9.47 18.68 17.64
N LEU A 147 -9.42 17.71 18.57
CA LEU A 147 -9.97 17.88 19.91
C LEU A 147 -9.14 18.83 20.79
N GLN A 148 -7.86 18.98 20.46
CA GLN A 148 -6.92 19.83 21.19
C GLN A 148 -6.58 21.06 20.35
N ARG A 149 -6.27 22.17 21.03
CA ARG A 149 -5.72 23.35 20.37
C ARG A 149 -4.39 23.05 19.69
N THR A 150 -4.14 23.73 18.58
CA THR A 150 -2.92 23.62 17.78
C THR A 150 -2.24 25.00 17.67
N PRO A 151 -0.96 25.07 17.32
CA PRO A 151 -0.26 26.36 17.11
C PRO A 151 -0.95 27.27 16.08
N LEU A 152 -1.56 26.70 15.04
CA LEU A 152 -2.23 27.44 13.96
C LEU A 152 -3.70 27.78 14.24
N HIS A 153 -4.21 27.48 15.44
CA HIS A 153 -5.63 27.63 15.76
C HIS A 153 -6.16 29.06 15.57
N LYS A 154 -5.34 30.09 15.84
CA LYS A 154 -5.73 31.51 15.69
C LYS A 154 -5.82 31.99 14.24
N VAL A 155 -5.12 31.32 13.32
CA VAL A 155 -5.04 31.72 11.90
C VAL A 155 -5.88 30.82 10.99
N ALA A 156 -6.38 29.70 11.52
CA ALA A 156 -7.28 28.82 10.80
C ALA A 156 -8.59 29.54 10.45
N THR A 157 -9.10 29.29 9.24
CA THR A 157 -10.40 29.79 8.78
C THR A 157 -11.55 29.18 9.57
N LEU A 158 -11.41 27.91 9.99
CA LEU A 158 -12.38 27.19 10.80
C LEU A 158 -11.67 26.17 11.69
N ASN A 159 -12.03 26.15 12.97
CA ASN A 159 -11.64 25.11 13.91
C ASN A 159 -12.89 24.27 14.27
N ILE A 160 -12.75 22.95 14.27
CA ILE A 160 -13.82 22.00 14.59
C ILE A 160 -13.34 21.06 15.69
N ASP A 161 -13.83 21.28 16.90
CA ASP A 161 -13.46 20.50 18.09
C ASP A 161 -14.31 19.21 18.17
N ALA A 162 -14.03 18.25 17.28
CA ALA A 162 -14.78 17.00 17.20
C ALA A 162 -13.90 15.81 16.80
N PHE A 163 -14.43 14.59 16.98
CA PHE A 163 -13.78 13.39 16.46
C PHE A 163 -13.75 13.42 14.93
N ASN A 164 -12.60 13.13 14.31
CA ASN A 164 -12.43 13.19 12.87
C ASN A 164 -13.41 12.30 12.08
N ASP A 165 -13.84 11.17 12.66
CA ASP A 165 -14.85 10.31 12.04
C ASP A 165 -16.21 11.00 11.93
N ALA A 166 -16.59 11.83 12.92
CA ALA A 166 -17.81 12.62 12.87
C ALA A 166 -17.69 13.77 11.86
N ILE A 167 -16.54 14.46 11.84
CA ILE A 167 -16.24 15.52 10.87
C ILE A 167 -16.36 14.98 9.44
N MET A 168 -15.66 13.88 9.14
CA MET A 168 -15.69 13.29 7.82
C MET A 168 -17.06 12.75 7.45
N LYS A 169 -17.80 12.17 8.39
CA LYS A 169 -19.18 11.74 8.13
C LYS A 169 -20.06 12.93 7.70
N GLY A 170 -20.00 14.03 8.43
CA GLY A 170 -20.75 15.25 8.08
C GLY A 170 -20.34 15.83 6.72
N ILE A 171 -19.03 15.89 6.41
CA ILE A 171 -18.54 16.32 5.09
C ILE A 171 -19.11 15.43 3.99
N MET A 172 -19.03 14.10 4.15
CA MET A 172 -19.50 13.14 3.14
C MET A 172 -21.01 13.24 2.93
N GLU A 173 -21.80 13.43 3.99
CA GLU A 173 -23.25 13.67 3.92
C GLU A 173 -23.58 14.98 3.16
N LEU A 174 -22.91 16.08 3.50
CA LEU A 174 -23.10 17.37 2.82
C LEU A 174 -22.72 17.32 1.34
N MET A 175 -21.66 16.59 1.01
CA MET A 175 -21.20 16.39 -0.36
C MET A 175 -22.03 15.34 -1.13
N LYS A 176 -22.95 14.65 -0.46
CA LYS A 176 -23.73 13.52 -1.01
C LYS A 176 -22.84 12.42 -1.59
N ILE A 177 -21.70 12.15 -0.94
CA ILE A 177 -20.79 11.07 -1.33
C ILE A 177 -20.92 9.95 -0.29
N PRO A 178 -21.27 8.71 -0.69
CA PRO A 178 -21.34 7.60 0.25
C PRO A 178 -19.94 7.23 0.75
N ILE A 179 -19.82 6.91 2.04
CA ILE A 179 -18.61 6.30 2.58
C ILE A 179 -18.64 4.80 2.19
N PRO A 180 -17.69 4.33 1.37
CA PRO A 180 -17.69 2.95 0.87
C PRO A 180 -17.44 1.96 2.00
N SER A 181 -17.74 0.68 1.77
CA SER A 181 -17.27 -0.40 2.65
C SER A 181 -15.74 -0.51 2.62
N TRP A 182 -15.16 -1.20 3.60
CA TRP A 182 -13.72 -1.44 3.63
C TRP A 182 -13.40 -2.59 2.66
N ILE A 183 -12.83 -2.26 1.51
CA ILE A 183 -12.46 -3.26 0.51
C ILE A 183 -10.94 -3.41 0.48
N VAL A 184 -10.46 -4.60 0.83
CA VAL A 184 -9.05 -4.95 0.67
C VAL A 184 -8.82 -5.35 -0.78
N ARG A 185 -7.92 -4.64 -1.47
CA ARG A 185 -7.55 -4.90 -2.87
C ARG A 185 -6.24 -5.66 -2.94
N ARG A 186 -6.24 -6.85 -3.55
CA ARG A 186 -5.04 -7.66 -3.78
C ARG A 186 -4.78 -7.76 -5.28
N ARG A 187 -3.80 -7.02 -5.79
CA ARG A 187 -3.34 -7.15 -7.17
C ARG A 187 -2.37 -8.33 -7.27
N ILE A 188 -2.70 -9.28 -8.13
CA ILE A 188 -1.90 -10.49 -8.37
C ILE A 188 -1.47 -10.46 -9.82
N HIS A 189 -0.20 -10.77 -10.05
CA HIS A 189 0.41 -10.84 -11.36
C HIS A 189 0.95 -12.25 -11.59
N VAL A 190 0.52 -12.87 -12.69
CA VAL A 190 0.94 -14.20 -13.12
C VAL A 190 1.62 -14.07 -14.48
N THR A 191 2.84 -14.59 -14.57
CA THR A 191 3.61 -14.61 -15.82
C THR A 191 4.05 -16.03 -16.11
N SER A 192 3.94 -16.45 -17.37
CA SER A 192 4.50 -17.71 -17.85
C SER A 192 5.36 -17.49 -19.08
N GLN A 193 6.53 -18.12 -19.09
CA GLN A 193 7.48 -18.04 -20.21
C GLN A 193 8.14 -19.39 -20.46
N PRO A 194 8.47 -19.74 -21.71
CA PRO A 194 9.26 -20.94 -22.00
C PRO A 194 10.57 -20.95 -21.21
N SER A 195 10.92 -22.09 -20.63
CA SER A 195 12.20 -22.30 -19.97
C SER A 195 13.30 -22.39 -21.03
N SER A 196 14.39 -21.66 -20.84
CA SER A 196 15.54 -21.66 -21.74
C SER A 196 16.23 -23.02 -21.87
N ASN A 197 15.98 -23.94 -20.94
CA ASN A 197 16.82 -25.13 -20.75
C ASN A 197 16.19 -26.43 -21.29
N LYS A 198 14.88 -26.46 -21.61
CA LYS A 198 14.17 -27.68 -22.06
C LYS A 198 12.97 -27.34 -22.96
N GLN A 199 12.79 -28.09 -24.04
CA GLN A 199 11.53 -28.10 -24.80
C GLN A 199 10.37 -28.49 -23.86
N ASN A 200 9.21 -27.85 -24.06
CA ASN A 200 7.98 -28.12 -23.32
C ASN A 200 8.04 -27.87 -21.80
N GLN A 201 8.95 -27.02 -21.33
CA GLN A 201 8.98 -26.57 -19.94
C GLN A 201 8.68 -25.08 -19.88
N TYR A 202 7.83 -24.65 -18.96
CA TYR A 202 7.48 -23.25 -18.74
C TYR A 202 7.82 -22.83 -17.32
N ARG A 203 8.41 -21.65 -17.21
CA ARG A 203 8.71 -20.99 -15.95
C ARG A 203 7.56 -20.06 -15.59
N ILE A 204 6.99 -20.27 -14.41
CA ILE A 204 5.87 -19.48 -13.90
C ILE A 204 6.35 -18.62 -12.76
N LEU A 205 5.98 -17.34 -12.79
CA LEU A 205 6.14 -16.38 -11.71
C LEU A 205 4.76 -15.97 -11.22
N ILE A 206 4.58 -15.97 -9.91
CA ILE A 206 3.41 -15.37 -9.27
C ILE A 206 3.89 -14.36 -8.24
N GLU A 207 3.34 -13.16 -8.31
CA GLU A 207 3.70 -12.09 -7.40
C GLU A 207 2.50 -11.20 -7.05
N GLY A 208 2.58 -10.57 -5.88
CA GLY A 208 1.70 -9.48 -5.53
C GLY A 208 2.36 -8.15 -5.89
N ARG A 209 1.55 -7.17 -6.30
CA ARG A 209 1.99 -5.81 -6.61
C ARG A 209 1.13 -4.82 -5.83
N ASP A 210 1.63 -3.60 -5.60
CA ASP A 210 0.79 -2.54 -5.06
C ASP A 210 -0.43 -2.33 -5.98
N PRO A 211 -1.66 -2.20 -5.43
CA PRO A 211 -2.87 -2.03 -6.23
C PRO A 211 -2.86 -0.81 -7.16
N ASP A 212 -2.12 0.24 -6.81
CA ASP A 212 -2.10 1.51 -7.52
C ASP A 212 -0.74 1.78 -8.23
N ASN A 213 0.35 1.11 -7.84
CA ASN A 213 1.67 1.22 -8.47
C ASN A 213 2.29 -0.17 -8.79
N VAL A 214 2.29 -0.57 -10.06
CA VAL A 214 2.79 -1.90 -10.50
C VAL A 214 4.27 -2.14 -10.21
N ASP A 215 5.07 -1.08 -10.09
CA ASP A 215 6.51 -1.19 -9.90
C ASP A 215 6.90 -1.52 -8.46
N ILE A 216 5.96 -1.45 -7.52
CA ILE A 216 6.18 -1.76 -6.10
C ILE A 216 5.78 -3.23 -5.84
N PRO A 217 6.75 -4.14 -5.57
CA PRO A 217 6.44 -5.49 -5.13
C PRO A 217 5.65 -5.48 -3.82
N TYR A 218 4.63 -6.33 -3.74
CA TYR A 218 3.83 -6.54 -2.55
C TYR A 218 3.84 -8.01 -2.14
N LYS A 219 4.40 -8.30 -0.97
CA LYS A 219 4.39 -9.63 -0.39
C LYS A 219 3.06 -9.96 0.29
N LEU A 220 2.14 -10.49 -0.52
CA LEU A 220 0.80 -10.89 -0.14
C LEU A 220 0.69 -12.32 0.41
N PHE A 221 1.55 -13.22 -0.08
CA PHE A 221 1.42 -14.65 0.19
C PHE A 221 2.45 -15.14 1.21
N GLU A 222 1.98 -15.89 2.19
CA GLU A 222 2.81 -16.69 3.09
C GLU A 222 3.44 -17.85 2.31
N ARG A 223 2.65 -18.50 1.46
CA ARG A 223 3.08 -19.62 0.64
C ARG A 223 2.20 -19.84 -0.60
N ILE A 224 2.77 -20.50 -1.59
CA ILE A 224 2.07 -21.01 -2.77
C ILE A 224 2.25 -22.53 -2.83
N ARG A 225 1.15 -23.24 -3.14
CA ARG A 225 1.16 -24.69 -3.37
C ARG A 225 0.68 -24.98 -4.78
N VAL A 226 1.47 -25.73 -5.54
CA VAL A 226 1.15 -26.14 -6.90
C VAL A 226 0.76 -27.60 -6.88
N ILE A 227 -0.44 -27.87 -7.37
CA ILE A 227 -1.07 -29.18 -7.42
C ILE A 227 -1.28 -29.52 -8.89
N VAL A 228 -0.86 -30.71 -9.28
CA VAL A 228 -1.00 -31.25 -10.62
C VAL A 228 -1.61 -32.63 -10.51
N ASP A 229 -2.74 -32.86 -11.17
CA ASP A 229 -3.47 -34.14 -11.16
C ASP A 229 -3.61 -34.71 -9.73
N GLN A 230 -4.11 -33.86 -8.83
CA GLN A 230 -4.32 -34.13 -7.40
C GLN A 230 -3.05 -34.32 -6.55
N LYS A 231 -1.86 -34.32 -7.14
CA LYS A 231 -0.58 -34.44 -6.42
C LYS A 231 0.06 -33.07 -6.20
N VAL A 232 0.55 -32.82 -4.99
CA VAL A 232 1.34 -31.62 -4.70
C VAL A 232 2.73 -31.80 -5.30
N ILE A 233 3.08 -31.01 -6.31
CA ILE A 233 4.40 -31.07 -6.97
C ILE A 233 5.36 -30.01 -6.46
N LYS A 234 4.85 -28.91 -5.89
CA LYS A 234 5.67 -27.83 -5.36
C LYS A 234 4.97 -27.12 -4.21
N GLN A 235 5.77 -26.76 -3.21
CA GLN A 235 5.39 -25.79 -2.18
C GLN A 235 6.51 -24.76 -2.05
N CYS A 236 6.15 -23.49 -2.19
CA CYS A 236 7.07 -22.37 -2.06
C CYS A 236 6.63 -21.52 -0.86
N GLN A 237 7.53 -21.26 0.08
CA GLN A 237 7.28 -20.47 1.30
C GLN A 237 8.10 -19.17 1.34
N ARG A 238 8.91 -18.92 0.31
CA ARG A 238 9.75 -17.72 0.19
C ARG A 238 9.60 -17.15 -1.20
N GLN A 239 9.56 -15.82 -1.27
CA GLN A 239 9.60 -15.08 -2.52
C GLN A 239 11.02 -15.08 -3.12
N PRO A 240 11.15 -14.92 -4.44
CA PRO A 240 10.06 -14.85 -5.43
C PRO A 240 9.39 -16.23 -5.64
N PHE A 241 8.07 -16.26 -5.84
CA PHE A 241 7.34 -17.52 -6.07
C PHE A 241 7.47 -17.95 -7.53
N VAL A 242 8.59 -18.60 -7.82
CA VAL A 242 8.94 -19.07 -9.16
C VAL A 242 9.09 -20.58 -9.17
N PHE A 243 8.51 -21.24 -10.15
CA PHE A 243 8.60 -22.68 -10.34
C PHE A 243 8.44 -23.04 -11.81
N ASP A 244 8.96 -24.20 -12.19
CA ASP A 244 8.90 -24.69 -13.56
C ASP A 244 7.87 -25.83 -13.65
N LEU A 245 7.02 -25.78 -14.66
CA LEU A 245 6.07 -26.83 -15.03
C LEU A 245 6.45 -27.42 -16.39
N VAL A 246 6.19 -28.71 -16.57
CA VAL A 246 6.44 -29.42 -17.83
C VAL A 246 5.10 -29.68 -18.50
N ASP A 247 4.99 -29.35 -19.77
CA ASP A 247 3.80 -29.58 -20.59
C ASP A 247 3.57 -31.09 -20.70
N LYS A 248 2.52 -31.55 -20.03
CA LYS A 248 1.95 -32.88 -20.16
C LYS A 248 0.46 -32.61 -20.34
N ASP A 249 -0.15 -33.08 -21.42
CA ASP A 249 -1.56 -32.82 -21.72
C ASP A 249 -2.30 -34.16 -21.79
N PRO A 250 -3.40 -34.38 -21.04
CA PRO A 250 -4.02 -33.48 -20.06
C PRO A 250 -3.28 -33.40 -18.72
N GLN A 251 -3.34 -32.23 -18.08
CA GLN A 251 -2.78 -32.00 -16.75
C GLN A 251 -3.54 -30.87 -16.04
N LEU A 252 -4.41 -31.22 -15.10
CA LEU A 252 -5.14 -30.22 -14.31
C LEU A 252 -4.17 -29.55 -13.33
N ILE A 253 -3.94 -28.25 -13.50
CA ILE A 253 -3.05 -27.46 -12.66
C ILE A 253 -3.88 -26.59 -11.72
N ILE A 254 -3.67 -26.75 -10.42
CA ILE A 254 -4.27 -25.91 -9.38
C ILE A 254 -3.16 -25.22 -8.60
N ILE A 255 -3.13 -23.89 -8.64
CA ILE A 255 -2.20 -23.09 -7.87
C ILE A 255 -2.95 -22.45 -6.71
N ARG A 256 -2.66 -22.89 -5.49
CA ARG A 256 -3.26 -22.35 -4.26
C ARG A 256 -2.38 -21.29 -3.65
N LEU A 257 -2.92 -20.09 -3.49
CA LEU A 257 -2.28 -18.93 -2.88
C LEU A 257 -2.75 -18.82 -1.43
N TYR A 258 -1.83 -18.86 -0.48
CA TYR A 258 -2.12 -18.67 0.95
C TYR A 258 -1.62 -17.30 1.37
N PHE A 259 -2.54 -16.42 1.76
CA PHE A 259 -2.23 -15.07 2.24
C PHE A 259 -1.69 -15.11 3.67
N PHE A 260 -1.03 -14.03 4.12
CA PHE A 260 -0.65 -13.88 5.53
C PHE A 260 -1.85 -13.80 6.48
N GLY A 261 -3.06 -13.62 5.96
CA GLY A 261 -4.30 -13.85 6.72
C GLY A 261 -4.71 -12.69 7.61
N HIS A 262 -4.05 -11.53 7.51
CA HIS A 262 -4.45 -10.31 8.23
C HIS A 262 -5.86 -9.85 7.86
N TYR A 263 -6.35 -10.29 6.69
CA TYR A 263 -7.63 -10.14 5.98
C TYR A 263 -8.80 -11.08 6.30
N ASN A 264 -8.56 -12.17 7.02
CA ASN A 264 -9.38 -13.39 6.92
C ASN A 264 -9.50 -13.84 5.45
N GLU A 265 -8.48 -13.58 4.63
CA GLU A 265 -8.46 -14.00 3.24
C GLU A 265 -8.37 -15.52 3.21
N VAL A 266 -9.35 -16.14 2.57
CA VAL A 266 -9.31 -17.57 2.32
C VAL A 266 -8.26 -17.88 1.24
N PRO A 267 -7.65 -19.07 1.25
CA PRO A 267 -6.73 -19.44 0.18
C PRO A 267 -7.40 -19.37 -1.20
N PHE A 268 -6.81 -18.59 -2.10
CA PHE A 268 -7.34 -18.41 -3.46
C PHE A 268 -6.79 -19.50 -4.38
N LYS A 269 -7.61 -19.99 -5.31
CA LYS A 269 -7.23 -21.05 -6.25
C LYS A 269 -7.25 -20.52 -7.67
N LEU A 270 -6.11 -20.59 -8.35
CA LEU A 270 -6.04 -20.50 -9.79
C LEU A 270 -6.14 -21.92 -10.36
N ILE A 271 -7.05 -22.13 -11.31
CA ILE A 271 -7.33 -23.43 -11.91
C ILE A 271 -7.13 -23.32 -13.41
N TYR A 272 -6.23 -24.14 -13.93
CA TYR A 272 -5.85 -24.16 -15.33
C TYR A 272 -6.02 -25.60 -15.86
N PRO A 273 -6.80 -25.82 -16.93
CA PRO A 273 -7.01 -27.17 -17.48
C PRO A 273 -5.74 -27.83 -18.02
N ASN A 274 -4.75 -27.04 -18.46
CA ASN A 274 -3.43 -27.50 -18.90
C ASN A 274 -2.40 -26.35 -18.85
N LEU A 275 -1.13 -26.65 -19.14
CA LEU A 275 -0.06 -25.65 -19.06
C LEU A 275 -0.23 -24.49 -20.06
N LYS A 276 -0.80 -24.75 -21.24
CA LYS A 276 -1.04 -23.74 -22.28
C LYS A 276 -2.13 -22.72 -21.91
N SER A 277 -3.02 -23.08 -20.98
CA SER A 277 -4.05 -22.18 -20.47
C SER A 277 -3.54 -21.19 -19.42
N ILE A 278 -2.31 -21.36 -18.94
CA ILE A 278 -1.70 -20.37 -18.05
C ILE A 278 -1.34 -19.14 -18.87
N PRO A 279 -1.77 -17.94 -18.46
CA PRO A 279 -1.52 -16.72 -19.21
C PRO A 279 -0.02 -16.47 -19.35
N LYS A 280 0.39 -15.92 -20.51
CA LYS A 280 1.77 -15.41 -20.68
C LYS A 280 2.03 -14.27 -19.70
N ASP A 281 1.06 -13.38 -19.57
CA ASP A 281 1.11 -12.22 -18.71
C ASP A 281 -0.33 -11.80 -18.36
N GLU A 282 -0.75 -11.97 -17.11
CA GLU A 282 -2.08 -11.56 -16.64
C GLU A 282 -2.00 -10.91 -15.26
N GLN A 283 -2.79 -9.86 -15.09
CA GLN A 283 -2.99 -9.20 -13.82
C GLN A 283 -4.47 -9.15 -13.49
N PHE A 284 -4.80 -9.44 -12.23
CA PHE A 284 -6.17 -9.36 -11.74
C PHE A 284 -6.20 -8.90 -10.28
N TYR A 285 -7.39 -8.51 -9.83
CA TYR A 285 -7.65 -8.06 -8.47
C TYR A 285 -8.55 -9.04 -7.73
N LEU A 286 -8.21 -9.34 -6.49
CA LEU A 286 -9.15 -9.91 -5.53
C LEU A 286 -9.63 -8.80 -4.60
N LEU A 287 -10.95 -8.70 -4.44
CA LEU A 287 -11.61 -7.73 -3.59
C LEU A 287 -12.24 -8.47 -2.41
N TYR A 288 -11.77 -8.19 -1.21
CA TYR A 288 -12.34 -8.74 0.02
C TYR A 288 -13.13 -7.65 0.73
N ASP A 289 -14.45 -7.83 0.80
CA ASP A 289 -15.30 -7.01 1.67
C ASP A 289 -15.07 -7.43 3.12
N ARG A 290 -14.82 -6.45 3.97
CA ARG A 290 -14.47 -6.69 5.37
C ARG A 290 -15.31 -5.85 6.29
#